data_AF-A0A947R536-F1
#
_entry.id   AF-A0A947R536-F1
#
_cell.length_a   1.000
_cell.length_b   1.000
_cell.length_c   1.000
_cell.angle_alpha   90.00
_cell.angle_beta   90.00
_cell.angle_gamma   90.00
#
_symmetry.space_group_name_H-M   'P 1'
#
loop_
_entity.id
_entity.type
_entity.pdbx_description
1 polymer ?
#
loop_
_entity_poly.entity_id
_entity_poly.type
_entity_poly.pdbx_seq_one_letter_code
_entity_poly.pdbx_strand_id
1 'polypeptide(L)'
;MGDVLSWQQSNYMHASFAKTFMSAAGDLAVQSLRAAQENDYILVVEGGVPAAFDGMACTLFTENGRDVTMLEAVQELAPNAQAVVCVGTCASYGGIPASGSNPTAVKTVSEVAGIPTINIPGCPAHPDWVAATIAKVLCGEKFILDDNDSRPVDIFHRTVHYFCPRRPLYDKGHFATEIGQEGKCFYKLGCKGPYTIADCSARGWNNGFNYCIQANVPCAGCAEKSFPADQLFKR
;
A
#
# COMPACT_ATOMS: atom_id res chain seq x y z
N MET A 1 2.23 -18.24 -45.33
CA MET A 1 2.15 -17.00 -44.53
C MET A 1 2.19 -17.43 -43.07
N GLY A 2 3.34 -17.33 -42.44
CA GLY A 2 3.50 -17.58 -41.01
C GLY A 2 4.18 -16.35 -40.44
N ASP A 3 3.48 -15.64 -39.58
CA ASP A 3 4.00 -14.42 -38.98
C ASP A 3 5.11 -14.76 -37.97
N VAL A 4 6.18 -13.98 -38.03
CA VAL A 4 7.25 -13.99 -37.03
C VAL A 4 6.78 -13.08 -35.90
N LEU A 5 6.39 -13.67 -34.77
CA LEU A 5 6.11 -12.95 -33.53
C LEU A 5 7.42 -12.81 -32.74
N SER A 6 7.98 -11.61 -32.70
CA SER A 6 9.11 -11.29 -31.80
C SER A 6 8.57 -10.75 -30.47
N TRP A 7 8.85 -11.46 -29.38
CA TRP A 7 8.68 -10.98 -28.01
C TRP A 7 10.00 -10.35 -27.55
N GLN A 8 10.01 -9.04 -27.28
CA GLN A 8 10.97 -8.45 -26.36
C GLN A 8 10.22 -8.10 -25.08
N GLN A 9 9.97 -9.11 -24.25
CA GLN A 9 9.64 -8.88 -22.85
C GLN A 9 10.92 -8.98 -22.04
N SER A 10 11.44 -7.85 -21.61
CA SER A 10 12.45 -7.82 -20.57
C SER A 10 11.78 -8.29 -19.27
N ASN A 11 12.19 -9.44 -18.71
CA ASN A 11 11.70 -9.98 -17.43
C ASN A 11 12.23 -9.21 -16.20
N TYR A 12 12.59 -7.94 -16.37
CA TYR A 12 13.33 -7.17 -15.37
C TYR A 12 12.69 -5.79 -15.22
N MET A 13 12.39 -5.42 -13.98
CA MET A 13 12.09 -4.05 -13.60
C MET A 13 13.39 -3.32 -13.30
N HIS A 14 13.59 -2.14 -13.88
CA HIS A 14 14.68 -1.26 -13.50
C HIS A 14 14.19 -0.24 -12.48
N ALA A 15 14.62 -0.39 -11.22
CA ALA A 15 14.34 0.59 -10.17
C ALA A 15 15.34 1.75 -10.28
N SER A 16 15.06 2.73 -11.15
CA SER A 16 15.97 3.84 -11.47
C SER A 16 16.25 4.76 -10.27
N PHE A 17 15.31 4.86 -9.33
CA PHE A 17 15.47 5.63 -8.10
C PHE A 17 14.78 4.91 -6.94
N ALA A 18 15.57 4.46 -5.96
CA ALA A 18 15.06 3.84 -4.74
C ALA A 18 16.06 4.06 -3.61
N LYS A 19 15.84 5.10 -2.81
CA LYS A 19 16.78 5.57 -1.79
C LYS A 19 17.30 4.49 -0.84
N THR A 20 16.49 3.47 -0.57
CA THR A 20 16.80 2.40 0.38
C THR A 20 17.84 1.40 -0.13
N PHE A 21 17.89 1.13 -1.43
CA PHE A 21 18.71 0.03 -1.97
C PHE A 21 19.45 0.34 -3.28
N MET A 22 19.26 1.52 -3.87
CA MET A 22 20.06 1.95 -5.01
C MET A 22 21.51 2.22 -4.60
N SER A 23 22.46 1.94 -5.49
CA SER A 23 23.88 2.14 -5.19
C SER A 23 24.33 3.61 -5.22
N ALA A 24 23.71 4.43 -6.07
CA ALA A 24 24.00 5.86 -6.15
C ALA A 24 23.36 6.63 -4.98
N ALA A 25 23.99 7.73 -4.55
CA ALA A 25 23.51 8.57 -3.45
C ALA A 25 23.71 10.06 -3.78
N GLY A 26 22.98 10.93 -3.05
CA GLY A 26 23.04 12.37 -3.25
C GLY A 26 22.73 12.77 -4.70
N ASP A 27 23.51 13.70 -5.24
CA ASP A 27 23.32 14.23 -6.60
C ASP A 27 23.33 13.15 -7.69
N LEU A 28 24.11 12.07 -7.53
CA LEU A 28 24.13 10.96 -8.48
C LEU A 28 22.80 10.20 -8.52
N ALA A 29 22.15 10.07 -7.36
CA ALA A 29 20.82 9.47 -7.28
C ALA A 29 19.78 10.36 -7.95
N VAL A 30 19.88 11.68 -7.74
CA VAL A 30 18.99 12.67 -8.39
C VAL A 30 19.18 12.68 -9.91
N GLN A 31 20.42 12.61 -10.40
CA GLN A 31 20.69 12.47 -11.85
C GLN A 31 20.04 11.21 -12.44
N SER A 32 20.07 10.09 -11.70
CA SER A 32 19.41 8.84 -12.12
C SER A 32 17.88 8.99 -12.17
N LEU A 33 17.29 9.72 -11.21
CA LEU A 33 15.87 10.07 -11.23
C LEU A 33 15.53 10.93 -12.45
N ARG A 34 16.29 12.01 -12.71
CA ARG A 34 16.04 12.91 -13.84
C ARG A 34 16.16 12.19 -15.18
N ALA A 35 17.18 11.36 -15.36
CA ALA A 35 17.34 10.54 -16.57
C ALA A 35 16.17 9.55 -16.75
N ALA A 36 15.61 9.00 -15.66
CA ALA A 36 14.46 8.13 -15.74
C ALA A 36 13.18 8.85 -16.20
N GLN A 37 13.01 10.13 -15.85
CA GLN A 37 11.87 10.95 -16.26
C GLN A 37 11.85 11.28 -17.76
N GLU A 38 12.97 11.12 -18.47
CA GLU A 38 13.03 11.29 -19.93
C GLU A 38 12.33 10.16 -20.69
N ASN A 39 11.98 9.08 -19.99
CA ASN A 39 11.29 7.92 -20.53
C ASN A 39 9.94 7.74 -19.85
N ASP A 40 9.17 6.80 -20.38
CA ASP A 40 7.94 6.29 -19.79
C ASP A 40 8.23 5.55 -18.46
N TYR A 41 7.63 5.99 -17.34
CA TYR A 41 7.86 5.40 -16.01
C TYR A 41 6.59 5.16 -15.20
N ILE A 42 6.69 4.24 -14.24
CA ILE A 42 5.69 4.02 -13.19
C ILE A 42 6.22 4.66 -11.91
N LEU A 43 5.39 5.46 -11.25
CA LEU A 43 5.74 6.03 -9.95
C LEU A 43 5.18 5.14 -8.84
N VAL A 44 6.07 4.57 -8.03
CA VAL A 44 5.69 3.89 -6.78
C VAL A 44 5.88 4.84 -5.63
N VAL A 45 4.83 5.08 -4.84
CA VAL A 45 4.88 5.97 -3.68
C VAL A 45 4.67 5.18 -2.40
N GLU A 46 5.60 5.31 -1.47
CA GLU A 46 5.52 4.79 -0.10
C GLU A 46 5.48 5.96 0.89
N GLY A 47 4.52 5.94 1.81
CA GLY A 47 4.32 7.00 2.80
C GLY A 47 3.25 8.04 2.39
N GLY A 48 2.59 8.62 3.39
CA GLY A 48 1.66 9.73 3.16
C GLY A 48 2.41 11.04 2.95
N VAL A 49 1.78 12.01 2.28
CA VAL A 49 2.45 13.25 1.85
C VAL A 49 2.18 14.38 2.85
N PRO A 50 3.15 14.80 3.69
CA PRO A 50 2.95 15.91 4.61
C PRO A 50 2.88 17.24 3.85
N ALA A 51 1.80 18.01 4.07
CA ALA A 51 1.58 19.28 3.38
C ALA A 51 1.75 20.52 4.28
N ALA A 52 1.88 20.36 5.60
CA ALA A 52 2.16 21.47 6.50
C ALA A 52 3.61 21.96 6.35
N PHE A 53 3.89 23.17 6.84
CA PHE A 53 5.23 23.78 6.81
C PHE A 53 5.83 23.80 5.40
N ASP A 54 5.00 24.06 4.39
CA ASP A 54 5.39 24.03 2.97
C ASP A 54 6.05 22.69 2.56
N GLY A 55 5.63 21.58 3.16
CA GLY A 55 6.14 20.23 2.88
C GLY A 55 7.43 19.84 3.64
N MET A 56 8.01 20.76 4.43
CA MET A 56 9.32 20.58 5.07
C MET A 56 9.38 19.46 6.12
N ALA A 57 8.24 18.90 6.53
CA ALA A 57 8.21 17.72 7.39
C ALA A 57 8.76 16.45 6.71
N CYS A 58 8.89 16.43 5.37
CA CYS A 58 9.57 15.37 4.64
C CYS A 58 10.31 15.91 3.42
N THR A 59 11.65 15.97 3.52
CA THR A 59 12.54 16.21 2.38
C THR A 59 12.99 14.87 1.78
N LEU A 60 12.89 14.74 0.45
CA LEU A 60 13.22 13.49 -0.23
C LEU A 60 14.68 13.45 -0.68
N PHE A 61 15.17 14.53 -1.26
CA PHE A 61 16.52 14.71 -1.78
C PHE A 61 16.83 16.21 -1.92
N THR A 62 18.09 16.53 -2.20
CA THR A 62 18.53 17.90 -2.50
C THR A 62 18.92 17.96 -3.96
N GLU A 63 18.51 19.01 -4.67
CA GLU A 63 18.88 19.26 -6.06
C GLU A 63 19.33 20.71 -6.22
N ASN A 64 20.51 20.93 -6.80
CA ASN A 64 21.09 22.26 -7.00
C ASN A 64 21.16 23.09 -5.70
N GLY A 65 21.47 22.42 -4.57
CA GLY A 65 21.55 23.06 -3.25
C GLY A 65 20.20 23.40 -2.61
N ARG A 66 19.08 22.96 -3.18
CA ARG A 66 17.73 23.15 -2.65
C ARG A 66 17.11 21.81 -2.27
N ASP A 67 16.53 21.72 -1.08
CA ASP A 67 15.76 20.55 -0.68
C ASP A 67 14.47 20.46 -1.49
N VAL A 68 14.19 19.25 -1.96
CA VAL A 68 12.93 18.89 -2.62
C VAL A 68 12.11 18.07 -1.63
N THR A 69 10.95 18.60 -1.29
CA THR A 69 10.00 17.96 -0.38
C THR A 69 9.26 16.80 -1.05
N MET A 70 8.69 15.90 -0.23
CA MET A 70 7.80 14.86 -0.76
C MET A 70 6.56 15.46 -1.42
N LEU A 71 6.07 16.60 -0.92
CA LEU A 71 4.98 17.35 -1.51
C LEU A 71 5.30 17.77 -2.94
N GLU A 72 6.43 18.46 -3.14
CA GLU A 72 6.87 18.92 -4.46
C GLU A 72 7.14 17.74 -5.40
N ALA A 73 7.84 16.71 -4.93
CA ALA A 73 8.17 15.55 -5.75
C ALA A 73 6.92 14.80 -6.23
N VAL A 74 5.89 14.63 -5.37
CA VAL A 74 4.64 14.00 -5.81
C VAL A 74 3.90 14.88 -6.82
N GLN A 75 3.85 16.20 -6.60
CA GLN A 75 3.23 17.14 -7.55
C GLN A 75 3.94 17.15 -8.91
N GLU A 76 5.26 16.96 -8.93
CA GLU A 76 6.07 16.94 -10.15
C GLU A 76 6.00 15.58 -10.87
N LEU A 77 6.21 14.47 -10.14
CA LEU A 77 6.40 13.14 -10.71
C LEU A 77 5.08 12.44 -11.04
N ALA A 78 4.05 12.58 -10.20
CA ALA A 78 2.83 11.79 -10.36
C ALA A 78 2.07 12.10 -11.67
N PRO A 79 1.85 13.37 -12.08
CA PRO A 79 1.13 13.68 -13.32
C PRO A 79 1.84 13.24 -14.61
N ASN A 80 3.15 13.00 -14.54
CA ASN A 80 3.99 12.61 -15.67
C ASN A 80 4.24 11.10 -15.73
N ALA A 81 3.79 10.34 -14.73
CA ALA A 81 3.92 8.88 -14.70
C ALA A 81 2.81 8.22 -15.52
N GLN A 82 3.11 7.09 -16.16
CA GLN A 82 2.10 6.26 -16.83
C GLN A 82 1.07 5.70 -15.84
N ALA A 83 1.52 5.40 -14.62
CA ALA A 83 0.70 4.95 -13.52
C ALA A 83 1.35 5.32 -12.19
N VAL A 84 0.50 5.60 -11.19
CA VAL A 84 0.92 5.86 -9.81
C VAL A 84 0.40 4.75 -8.92
N VAL A 85 1.32 3.96 -8.36
CA VAL A 85 1.03 2.86 -7.46
C VAL A 85 1.33 3.30 -6.02
N CYS A 86 0.30 3.45 -5.22
CA CYS A 86 0.41 3.80 -3.80
C CYS A 86 0.58 2.53 -2.99
N VAL A 87 1.77 2.32 -2.43
CA VAL A 87 2.09 1.13 -1.64
C VAL A 87 1.95 1.45 -0.16
N GLY A 88 1.04 0.71 0.48
CA GLY A 88 0.73 0.86 1.89
C GLY A 88 -0.36 1.89 2.18
N THR A 89 -0.93 1.77 3.38
CA THR A 89 -2.07 2.59 3.82
C THR A 89 -1.72 4.06 3.96
N CYS A 90 -0.47 4.39 4.25
CA CYS A 90 -0.04 5.79 4.35
C CYS A 90 -0.14 6.51 3.01
N ALA A 91 0.38 5.92 1.92
CA ALA A 91 0.30 6.51 0.58
C ALA A 91 -1.14 6.49 0.04
N SER A 92 -1.85 5.38 0.28
CA SER A 92 -3.21 5.18 -0.21
C SER A 92 -4.23 6.11 0.48
N TYR A 93 -4.17 6.20 1.82
CA TYR A 93 -5.25 6.77 2.66
C TYR A 93 -4.74 7.69 3.79
N GLY A 94 -3.46 8.05 3.81
CA GLY A 94 -2.85 8.86 4.87
C GLY A 94 -2.34 8.04 6.06
N GLY A 95 -3.09 7.01 6.48
CA GLY A 95 -2.66 6.02 7.47
C GLY A 95 -2.30 6.59 8.84
N ILE A 96 -1.33 5.96 9.52
CA ILE A 96 -0.89 6.38 10.86
C ILE A 96 -0.45 7.87 10.89
N PRO A 97 0.37 8.38 9.95
CA PRO A 97 0.78 9.78 9.97
C PRO A 97 -0.37 10.79 9.86
N ALA A 98 -1.48 10.42 9.21
CA ALA A 98 -2.67 11.27 9.08
C ALA A 98 -3.68 11.08 10.24
N SER A 99 -3.42 10.15 11.18
CA SER A 99 -4.35 9.85 12.26
C SER A 99 -4.34 10.90 13.37
N GLY A 100 -5.45 10.98 14.12
CA GLY A 100 -5.58 11.89 15.26
C GLY A 100 -5.50 13.35 14.87
N SER A 101 -4.53 14.08 15.43
CA SER A 101 -4.38 15.53 15.23
C SER A 101 -3.75 15.93 13.90
N ASN A 102 -3.13 14.98 13.18
CA ASN A 102 -2.47 15.21 11.87
C ASN A 102 -1.65 16.53 11.80
N PRO A 103 -0.66 16.74 12.68
CA PRO A 103 0.03 18.03 12.83
C PRO A 103 0.86 18.42 11.59
N THR A 104 1.24 17.46 10.75
CA THR A 104 1.98 17.69 9.50
C THR A 104 1.06 17.77 8.27
N ALA A 105 -0.27 17.79 8.48
CA ALA A 105 -1.28 17.84 7.44
C ALA A 105 -1.04 16.83 6.31
N VAL A 106 -0.81 15.58 6.68
CA VAL A 106 -0.62 14.47 5.74
C VAL A 106 -1.87 14.30 4.88
N LYS A 107 -1.64 14.22 3.57
CA LYS A 107 -2.64 13.96 2.53
C LYS A 107 -2.31 12.67 1.78
N THR A 108 -3.30 12.13 1.10
CA THR A 108 -3.10 11.02 0.15
C THR A 108 -2.35 11.49 -1.09
N VAL A 109 -1.74 10.56 -1.80
CA VAL A 109 -1.04 10.85 -3.06
C VAL A 109 -2.02 11.38 -4.11
N SER A 110 -3.22 10.80 -4.20
CA SER A 110 -4.24 11.23 -5.16
C SER A 110 -4.71 12.66 -4.90
N GLU A 111 -4.93 13.06 -3.64
CA GLU A 111 -5.29 14.44 -3.29
C GLU A 111 -4.19 15.46 -3.65
N VAL A 112 -2.91 15.08 -3.48
CA VAL A 112 -1.78 15.97 -3.79
C VAL A 112 -1.55 16.08 -5.29
N ALA A 113 -1.61 14.96 -6.00
CA ALA A 113 -1.31 14.89 -7.42
C ALA A 113 -2.50 15.31 -8.30
N GLY A 114 -3.73 15.29 -7.78
CA GLY A 114 -4.94 15.62 -8.54
C GLY A 114 -5.29 14.60 -9.62
N ILE A 115 -4.74 13.38 -9.54
CA ILE A 115 -4.97 12.29 -10.50
C ILE A 115 -5.39 10.99 -9.78
N PRO A 116 -6.09 10.07 -10.46
CA PRO A 116 -6.37 8.75 -9.94
C PRO A 116 -5.09 7.95 -9.64
N THR A 117 -5.13 7.12 -8.60
CA THR A 117 -4.02 6.24 -8.19
C THR A 117 -4.48 4.80 -8.07
N ILE A 118 -3.55 3.85 -8.21
CA ILE A 118 -3.78 2.44 -7.89
C ILE A 118 -3.34 2.21 -6.45
N ASN A 119 -4.29 1.92 -5.57
CA ASN A 119 -4.03 1.82 -4.13
C ASN A 119 -3.84 0.37 -3.70
N ILE A 120 -2.65 0.06 -3.17
CA ILE A 120 -2.30 -1.24 -2.59
C ILE A 120 -2.11 -1.04 -1.07
N PRO A 121 -3.19 -0.92 -0.30
CA PRO A 121 -3.11 -0.63 1.13
C PRO A 121 -2.65 -1.85 1.94
N GLY A 122 -2.41 -1.61 3.21
CA GLY A 122 -1.83 -2.53 4.17
C GLY A 122 -0.72 -1.83 4.97
N CYS A 123 -0.53 -2.23 6.22
CA CYS A 123 0.53 -1.69 7.08
C CYS A 123 1.34 -2.84 7.71
N PRO A 124 2.18 -3.53 6.92
CA PRO A 124 2.51 -3.27 5.51
C PRO A 124 1.53 -3.92 4.51
N ALA A 125 1.65 -3.54 3.22
CA ALA A 125 1.01 -4.25 2.11
C ALA A 125 1.71 -5.61 1.87
N HIS A 126 0.95 -6.64 1.49
CA HIS A 126 1.55 -7.94 1.21
C HIS A 126 2.43 -7.86 -0.06
N PRO A 127 3.64 -8.47 -0.07
CA PRO A 127 4.54 -8.42 -1.22
C PRO A 127 3.89 -8.92 -2.51
N ASP A 128 3.12 -10.01 -2.46
CA ASP A 128 2.38 -10.51 -3.64
C ASP A 128 1.41 -9.47 -4.23
N TRP A 129 0.75 -8.65 -3.39
CA TRP A 129 -0.17 -7.63 -3.89
C TRP A 129 0.58 -6.55 -4.66
N VAL A 130 1.73 -6.13 -4.12
CA VAL A 130 2.60 -5.13 -4.74
C VAL A 130 3.20 -5.67 -6.03
N ALA A 131 3.80 -6.86 -5.99
CA ALA A 131 4.44 -7.48 -7.15
C ALA A 131 3.44 -7.77 -8.27
N ALA A 132 2.27 -8.32 -7.95
CA ALA A 132 1.23 -8.59 -8.95
C ALA A 132 0.71 -7.31 -9.59
N THR A 133 0.53 -6.25 -8.80
CA THR A 133 0.09 -4.95 -9.34
C THR A 133 1.12 -4.36 -10.28
N ILE A 134 2.39 -4.28 -9.86
CA ILE A 134 3.47 -3.73 -10.68
C ILE A 134 3.62 -4.54 -11.98
N ALA A 135 3.58 -5.88 -11.90
CA ALA A 135 3.64 -6.74 -13.07
C ALA A 135 2.49 -6.46 -14.04
N LYS A 136 1.27 -6.28 -13.55
CA LYS A 136 0.09 -5.95 -14.37
C LYS A 136 0.21 -4.59 -15.05
N VAL A 137 0.69 -3.57 -14.34
CA VAL A 137 0.95 -2.25 -14.93
C VAL A 137 1.98 -2.37 -16.05
N LEU A 138 3.09 -3.09 -15.83
CA LEU A 138 4.14 -3.30 -16.83
C LEU A 138 3.64 -4.10 -18.06
N CYS A 139 2.70 -5.02 -17.86
CA CYS A 139 2.06 -5.75 -18.94
C CYS A 139 0.98 -4.94 -19.69
N GLY A 140 0.71 -3.69 -19.28
CA GLY A 140 -0.35 -2.86 -19.87
C GLY A 140 -1.75 -3.38 -19.59
N GLU A 141 -1.94 -4.17 -18.53
CA GLU A 141 -3.25 -4.69 -18.15
C GLU A 141 -4.16 -3.56 -17.65
N LYS A 142 -5.45 -3.65 -18.00
CA LYS A 142 -6.46 -2.74 -17.48
C LYS A 142 -6.90 -3.20 -16.09
N PHE A 143 -6.83 -2.32 -15.12
CA PHE A 143 -7.33 -2.58 -13.77
C PHE A 143 -8.83 -2.31 -13.68
N ILE A 144 -9.53 -3.20 -12.98
CA ILE A 144 -10.82 -2.87 -12.38
C ILE A 144 -10.49 -2.49 -10.93
N LEU A 145 -10.70 -1.22 -10.60
CA LEU A 145 -10.52 -0.71 -9.25
C LEU A 145 -11.88 -0.61 -8.57
N ASP A 146 -11.92 -0.77 -7.24
CA ASP A 146 -13.14 -0.48 -6.50
C ASP A 146 -13.43 1.03 -6.47
N ASP A 147 -14.72 1.39 -6.55
CA ASP A 147 -15.17 2.78 -6.69
C ASP A 147 -14.81 3.64 -5.47
N ASN A 148 -14.71 3.01 -4.30
CA ASN A 148 -14.53 3.73 -3.05
C ASN A 148 -13.05 3.97 -2.75
N ASP A 149 -12.18 3.00 -2.97
CA ASP A 149 -10.85 2.96 -2.37
C ASP A 149 -9.71 2.83 -3.39
N SER A 150 -10.05 2.78 -4.68
CA SER A 150 -9.16 2.60 -5.84
C SER A 150 -8.25 1.37 -5.73
N ARG A 151 -8.76 0.29 -5.14
CA ARG A 151 -8.01 -0.97 -4.97
C ARG A 151 -8.29 -1.95 -6.11
N PRO A 152 -7.29 -2.70 -6.62
CA PRO A 152 -7.53 -3.77 -7.59
C PRO A 152 -8.50 -4.82 -7.05
N VAL A 153 -9.67 -4.98 -7.68
CA VAL A 153 -10.74 -5.84 -7.16
C VAL A 153 -10.33 -7.32 -7.12
N ASP A 154 -9.51 -7.77 -8.05
CA ASP A 154 -9.03 -9.15 -8.08
C ASP A 154 -8.14 -9.52 -6.86
N ILE A 155 -7.48 -8.54 -6.26
CA ILE A 155 -6.76 -8.68 -4.99
C ILE A 155 -7.71 -8.40 -3.81
N PHE A 156 -8.45 -7.30 -3.86
CA PHE A 156 -9.26 -6.78 -2.76
C PHE A 156 -10.77 -6.97 -3.01
N HIS A 157 -11.26 -8.22 -2.97
CA HIS A 157 -12.68 -8.54 -3.21
C HIS A 157 -13.40 -9.26 -2.05
N ARG A 158 -12.67 -9.74 -1.03
CA ARG A 158 -13.24 -10.50 0.07
C ARG A 158 -12.73 -9.99 1.40
N THR A 159 -13.60 -10.08 2.41
CA THR A 159 -13.19 -9.74 3.76
C THR A 159 -12.31 -10.84 4.34
N VAL A 160 -11.39 -10.47 5.26
CA VAL A 160 -10.57 -11.43 5.99
C VAL A 160 -11.43 -12.47 6.70
N HIS A 161 -12.63 -12.08 7.16
CA HIS A 161 -13.57 -12.99 7.80
C HIS A 161 -14.15 -14.06 6.86
N TYR A 162 -14.19 -13.81 5.55
CA TYR A 162 -14.77 -14.73 4.56
C TYR A 162 -14.15 -16.12 4.63
N PHE A 163 -12.82 -16.21 4.63
CA PHE A 163 -12.06 -17.46 4.78
C PHE A 163 -11.47 -17.67 6.17
N CYS A 164 -11.98 -16.95 7.19
CA CYS A 164 -11.44 -17.05 8.52
C CYS A 164 -11.75 -18.43 9.14
N PRO A 165 -10.74 -19.19 9.62
CA PRO A 165 -10.95 -20.50 10.25
C PRO A 165 -11.72 -20.39 11.57
N ARG A 166 -11.78 -19.18 12.17
CA ARG A 166 -12.56 -18.91 13.38
C ARG A 166 -14.01 -18.49 13.08
N ARG A 167 -14.43 -18.44 11.81
CA ARG A 167 -15.82 -18.10 11.43
C ARG A 167 -16.87 -19.04 12.06
N PRO A 168 -16.70 -20.37 12.10
CA PRO A 168 -17.65 -21.24 12.82
C PRO A 168 -17.77 -20.93 14.32
N LEU A 169 -16.71 -20.39 14.93
CA LEU A 169 -16.73 -19.95 16.34
C LEU A 169 -17.48 -18.63 16.51
N TYR A 170 -17.39 -17.72 15.53
CA TYR A 170 -18.20 -16.52 15.45
C TYR A 170 -19.69 -16.87 15.38
N ASP A 171 -20.06 -17.76 14.46
CA ASP A 171 -21.46 -18.16 14.23
C ASP A 171 -22.09 -18.84 15.46
N LYS A 172 -21.28 -19.57 16.25
CA LYS A 172 -21.70 -20.20 17.51
C LYS A 172 -21.68 -19.27 18.73
N GLY A 173 -21.25 -18.01 18.57
CA GLY A 173 -21.10 -17.07 19.69
C GLY A 173 -19.95 -17.39 20.65
N HIS A 174 -18.99 -18.20 20.24
CA HIS A 174 -17.83 -18.60 21.04
C HIS A 174 -16.72 -17.54 20.96
N PHE A 175 -16.92 -16.46 21.70
CA PHE A 175 -16.00 -15.33 21.70
C PHE A 175 -14.90 -15.47 22.76
N ALA A 176 -13.73 -14.93 22.42
CA ALA A 176 -12.60 -14.81 23.33
C ALA A 176 -12.86 -13.70 24.35
N THR A 177 -12.36 -13.88 25.58
CA THR A 177 -12.33 -12.85 26.62
C THR A 177 -10.97 -12.17 26.73
N GLU A 178 -9.93 -12.76 26.14
CA GLU A 178 -8.58 -12.21 26.12
C GLU A 178 -7.88 -12.53 24.78
N ILE A 179 -6.93 -11.67 24.41
CA ILE A 179 -6.08 -11.89 23.22
C ILE A 179 -5.20 -13.10 23.49
N GLY A 180 -5.04 -13.98 22.50
CA GLY A 180 -4.31 -15.24 22.68
C GLY A 180 -5.16 -16.42 23.14
N GLN A 181 -6.47 -16.24 23.37
CA GLN A 181 -7.32 -17.38 23.73
C GLN A 181 -7.52 -18.34 22.56
N GLU A 182 -7.02 -19.56 22.71
CA GLU A 182 -7.17 -20.62 21.72
C GLU A 182 -8.62 -21.06 21.53
N GLY A 183 -8.97 -21.52 20.32
CA GLY A 183 -10.30 -22.07 20.04
C GLY A 183 -11.46 -21.08 20.21
N LYS A 184 -11.18 -19.76 20.19
CA LYS A 184 -12.18 -18.69 20.36
C LYS A 184 -12.10 -17.61 19.29
N CYS A 185 -13.23 -16.96 19.00
CA CYS A 185 -13.31 -15.85 18.05
C CYS A 185 -13.03 -14.48 18.70
N PHE A 186 -12.18 -13.67 18.06
CA PHE A 186 -11.78 -12.35 18.56
C PHE A 186 -12.74 -11.20 18.26
N TYR A 187 -13.93 -11.47 17.72
CA TYR A 187 -14.85 -10.40 17.34
C TYR A 187 -15.18 -9.45 18.49
N LYS A 188 -15.49 -9.98 19.69
CA LYS A 188 -15.77 -9.15 20.87
C LYS A 188 -14.56 -8.40 21.41
N LEU A 189 -13.34 -8.81 21.06
CA LEU A 189 -12.10 -8.08 21.35
C LEU A 189 -11.78 -7.00 20.32
N GLY A 190 -12.66 -6.78 19.34
CA GLY A 190 -12.50 -5.72 18.33
C GLY A 190 -11.80 -6.15 17.05
N CYS A 191 -11.72 -7.45 16.76
CA CYS A 191 -11.22 -7.95 15.47
C CYS A 191 -11.96 -7.27 14.30
N LYS A 192 -11.22 -6.59 13.43
CA LYS A 192 -11.76 -5.88 12.26
C LYS A 192 -11.92 -6.76 11.03
N GLY A 193 -11.53 -8.04 11.10
CA GLY A 193 -11.59 -8.98 9.98
C GLY A 193 -12.93 -9.05 9.21
N PRO A 194 -14.11 -8.88 9.86
CA PRO A 194 -15.39 -8.80 9.14
C PRO A 194 -15.55 -7.61 8.19
N TYR A 195 -14.76 -6.55 8.40
CA TYR A 195 -14.83 -5.29 7.64
C TYR A 195 -13.56 -5.00 6.85
N THR A 196 -12.48 -5.77 7.08
CA THR A 196 -11.22 -5.65 6.33
C THR A 196 -11.28 -6.44 5.05
N ILE A 197 -11.17 -5.81 3.89
CA ILE A 197 -11.06 -6.43 2.57
C ILE A 197 -9.59 -6.74 2.31
N ALA A 198 -9.20 -8.01 2.49
CA ALA A 198 -7.87 -8.53 2.23
C ALA A 198 -7.91 -10.06 2.26
N ASP A 199 -7.05 -10.71 1.45
CA ASP A 199 -7.01 -12.17 1.32
C ASP A 199 -6.10 -12.88 2.33
N CYS A 200 -5.67 -12.18 3.41
CA CYS A 200 -4.73 -12.69 4.41
C CYS A 200 -5.12 -14.05 5.02
N SER A 201 -6.42 -14.33 5.16
CA SER A 201 -6.90 -15.62 5.72
C SER A 201 -6.80 -16.79 4.74
N ALA A 202 -6.66 -16.53 3.45
CA ALA A 202 -6.44 -17.55 2.42
C ALA A 202 -4.96 -17.67 2.04
N ARG A 203 -4.27 -16.53 1.87
CA ARG A 203 -2.87 -16.48 1.44
C ARG A 203 -1.87 -16.70 2.58
N GLY A 204 -2.22 -16.23 3.78
CA GLY A 204 -1.26 -16.07 4.87
C GLY A 204 -0.28 -14.91 4.62
N TRP A 205 0.80 -14.92 5.41
CA TRP A 205 1.93 -13.99 5.41
C TRP A 205 3.21 -14.81 5.61
N ASN A 206 4.33 -14.27 5.11
CA ASN A 206 5.65 -14.90 5.20
C ASN A 206 5.65 -16.32 4.61
N ASN A 207 5.36 -16.42 3.31
CA ASN A 207 5.23 -17.68 2.58
C ASN A 207 4.09 -18.58 3.11
N GLY A 208 2.95 -17.96 3.46
CA GLY A 208 1.78 -18.66 3.97
C GLY A 208 1.94 -19.27 5.37
N PHE A 209 3.04 -18.97 6.07
CA PHE A 209 3.36 -19.58 7.36
C PHE A 209 2.36 -19.20 8.45
N ASN A 210 1.98 -17.93 8.51
CA ASN A 210 1.07 -17.41 9.53
C ASN A 210 0.32 -16.17 9.02
N TYR A 211 -0.60 -15.61 9.80
CA TYR A 211 -1.15 -14.26 9.62
C TYR A 211 -1.76 -13.82 10.95
N CYS A 212 -2.22 -12.57 11.08
CA CYS A 212 -2.62 -11.99 12.37
C CYS A 212 -3.53 -12.89 13.23
N ILE A 213 -4.65 -13.38 12.65
CA ILE A 213 -5.63 -14.16 13.42
C ILE A 213 -5.09 -15.56 13.78
N GLN A 214 -4.27 -16.15 12.92
CA GLN A 214 -3.61 -17.43 13.20
C GLN A 214 -2.48 -17.28 14.23
N ALA A 215 -1.80 -16.14 14.25
CA ALA A 215 -0.88 -15.72 15.32
C ALA A 215 -1.60 -15.35 16.63
N ASN A 216 -2.89 -15.66 16.71
CA ASN A 216 -3.70 -15.54 17.91
C ASN A 216 -3.89 -14.07 18.37
N VAL A 217 -3.87 -13.13 17.41
CA VAL A 217 -4.20 -11.71 17.64
C VAL A 217 -5.34 -11.25 16.73
N PRO A 218 -6.20 -10.30 17.16
CA PRO A 218 -7.28 -9.81 16.31
C PRO A 218 -6.73 -9.08 15.06
N CYS A 219 -7.44 -9.15 13.94
CA CYS A 219 -7.11 -8.33 12.77
C CYS A 219 -7.29 -6.85 13.11
N ALA A 220 -6.28 -6.03 12.83
CA ALA A 220 -6.30 -4.59 13.06
C ALA A 220 -6.99 -3.78 11.94
N GLY A 221 -7.26 -4.42 10.80
CA GLY A 221 -7.85 -3.74 9.63
C GLY A 221 -6.89 -2.85 8.86
N CYS A 222 -5.61 -3.24 8.79
CA CYS A 222 -4.57 -2.39 8.23
C CYS A 222 -4.73 -2.02 6.75
N ALA A 223 -5.57 -2.73 5.99
CA ALA A 223 -5.85 -2.43 4.58
C ALA A 223 -7.04 -1.47 4.36
N GLU A 224 -7.67 -0.99 5.43
CA GLU A 224 -8.83 -0.08 5.35
C GLU A 224 -8.44 1.38 5.56
N LYS A 225 -9.23 2.30 4.98
CA LYS A 225 -9.12 3.76 5.21
C LYS A 225 -9.23 4.15 6.69
N SER A 226 -10.01 3.40 7.46
CA SER A 226 -10.20 3.65 8.89
C SER A 226 -8.99 3.23 9.75
N PHE A 227 -7.87 2.83 9.15
CA PHE A 227 -6.67 2.42 9.87
C PHE A 227 -5.67 3.57 10.05
N PRO A 228 -5.15 3.79 11.27
CA PRO A 228 -5.48 3.09 12.51
C PRO A 228 -6.85 3.51 13.06
N ALA A 229 -7.57 2.58 13.69
CA ALA A 229 -8.78 2.91 14.43
C ALA A 229 -8.41 3.55 15.78
N ASP A 230 -9.21 4.51 16.26
CA ASP A 230 -9.03 5.17 17.58
C ASP A 230 -8.80 4.16 18.71
N GLN A 231 -9.56 3.06 18.67
CA GLN A 231 -9.35 1.89 19.51
C GLN A 231 -9.11 0.66 18.64
N LEU A 232 -7.86 0.19 18.61
CA LEU A 232 -7.47 -1.01 17.87
C LEU A 232 -8.21 -2.25 18.40
N PHE A 233 -8.03 -2.56 19.69
CA PHE A 233 -8.62 -3.72 20.36
C PHE A 233 -9.25 -3.33 21.70
N LYS A 234 -10.25 -4.08 22.13
CA LYS A 234 -10.80 -3.98 23.48
C LYS A 234 -9.87 -4.72 24.43
N ARG A 235 -9.52 -4.06 25.54
CA ARG A 235 -8.82 -4.64 26.67
C ARG A 235 -9.84 -5.12 27.69
#